data_AF-Q5TLE5-F1
#
_entry.id   AF-Q5TLE5-F1
#
_cell.length_a   1.000
_cell.length_b   1.000
_cell.length_c   1.000
_cell.angle_alpha   90.00
_cell.angle_beta   90.00
_cell.angle_gamma   90.00
#
_symmetry.space_group_name_H-M   'P 1'
#
loop_
_entity.id
_entity.type
_entity.pdbx_description
1 polymer ?
#
loop_
_entity_poly.entity_id
_entity_poly.type
_entity_poly.pdbx_seq_one_letter_code
_entity_poly.pdbx_strand_id
1 'polypeptide(L)'
;MRILIPFTLCALLCWSEGHKQEECLKREIRLPMIREMLSMSQDIHKSLPRDNKPFHRILGKLKKCKELNVPDFKRVLEIYDEHVFEKMWDELPTQFIDYFKRLKGIMQNCATEGKPTQSRCAKEKLKKFEQTLMKLQPDGKTKALSEFHSVLLWISSGMDRRKTYKKIH
;
A
#
# COMPACT_ATOMS: atom_id res chain seq x y z
N MET A 1 -19.31 -31.46 -30.97
CA MET A 1 -19.34 -30.95 -29.58
C MET A 1 -17.92 -30.91 -29.01
N ARG A 2 -17.11 -29.89 -29.33
CA ARG A 2 -15.73 -29.70 -28.83
C ARG A 2 -15.39 -28.20 -28.80
N ILE A 3 -15.87 -27.49 -27.80
CA ILE A 3 -15.45 -26.10 -27.51
C ILE A 3 -15.25 -26.00 -25.99
N LEU A 4 -14.18 -26.60 -25.47
CA LEU A 4 -13.85 -26.54 -24.04
C LEU A 4 -12.35 -26.30 -23.74
N ILE A 5 -11.55 -25.96 -24.75
CA ILE A 5 -10.11 -25.68 -24.58
C ILE A 5 -9.77 -24.17 -24.38
N PRO A 6 -10.58 -23.15 -24.76
CA PRO A 6 -10.14 -21.76 -24.60
C PRO A 6 -10.08 -21.23 -23.16
N PHE A 7 -10.77 -21.85 -22.20
CA PHE A 7 -10.89 -21.28 -20.84
C PHE A 7 -9.64 -21.48 -19.97
N THR A 8 -8.87 -22.55 -20.17
CA THR A 8 -7.68 -22.82 -19.35
C THR A 8 -6.52 -21.88 -19.69
N LEU A 9 -6.35 -21.49 -20.95
CA LEU A 9 -5.30 -20.54 -21.36
C LEU A 9 -5.54 -19.12 -20.84
N CYS A 10 -6.79 -18.68 -20.76
CA CYS A 10 -7.11 -17.32 -20.29
C CYS A 10 -6.81 -17.16 -18.79
N ALA A 11 -7.14 -18.17 -17.97
CA ALA A 11 -6.83 -18.14 -16.54
C ALA A 11 -5.31 -18.10 -16.26
N LEU A 12 -4.51 -18.86 -17.01
CA LEU A 12 -3.05 -18.88 -16.87
C LEU A 12 -2.41 -17.53 -17.23
N LEU A 13 -2.87 -16.89 -18.31
CA LEU A 13 -2.35 -15.57 -18.71
C LEU A 13 -2.72 -14.49 -17.69
N CYS A 14 -3.97 -14.43 -17.21
CA CYS A 14 -4.38 -13.44 -16.20
C CYS A 14 -3.65 -13.61 -14.86
N TRP A 15 -3.33 -14.83 -14.43
CA TRP A 15 -2.56 -15.06 -13.21
C TRP A 15 -1.08 -14.67 -13.37
N SER A 16 -0.48 -14.88 -14.54
CA SER A 16 0.92 -14.52 -14.80
C SER A 16 1.21 -13.01 -14.68
N GLU A 17 0.24 -12.14 -14.95
CA GLU A 17 0.45 -10.69 -14.97
C GLU A 17 0.58 -10.08 -13.56
N GLY A 18 -0.25 -10.50 -12.60
CA GLY A 18 -0.12 -10.04 -11.21
C GLY A 18 1.24 -10.43 -10.61
N HIS A 19 1.80 -11.56 -11.05
CA HIS A 19 3.11 -12.04 -10.60
C HIS A 19 4.27 -11.13 -11.02
N LYS A 20 4.21 -10.49 -12.19
CA LYS A 20 5.29 -9.60 -12.67
C LYS A 20 5.49 -8.38 -11.78
N GLN A 21 4.39 -7.78 -11.32
CA GLN A 21 4.47 -6.63 -10.42
C GLN A 21 5.03 -6.99 -9.05
N GLU A 22 4.60 -8.12 -8.48
CA GLU A 22 5.13 -8.60 -7.20
C GLU A 22 6.62 -8.97 -7.32
N GLU A 23 7.04 -9.55 -8.45
CA GLU A 23 8.45 -9.80 -8.77
C GLU A 23 9.24 -8.50 -8.86
N CYS A 24 8.70 -7.49 -9.53
CA CYS A 24 9.29 -6.16 -9.58
C CYS A 24 9.46 -5.60 -8.16
N LEU A 25 8.42 -5.63 -7.32
CA LEU A 25 8.54 -5.12 -5.95
C LEU A 25 9.62 -5.83 -5.15
N LYS A 26 9.77 -7.15 -5.30
CA LYS A 26 10.83 -7.91 -4.61
C LYS A 26 12.22 -7.54 -5.09
N ARG A 27 12.37 -7.25 -6.39
CA ARG A 27 13.64 -6.84 -6.98
C ARG A 27 14.02 -5.43 -6.55
N GLU A 28 13.06 -4.51 -6.55
CA GLU A 28 13.29 -3.08 -6.36
C GLU A 28 13.27 -2.67 -4.87
N ILE A 29 12.41 -3.28 -4.05
CA ILE A 29 12.30 -2.97 -2.62
C ILE A 29 13.29 -3.83 -1.83
N ARG A 30 14.33 -3.17 -1.31
CA ARG A 30 15.22 -3.77 -0.31
C ARG A 30 14.49 -3.89 1.02
N LEU A 31 14.39 -5.11 1.59
CA LEU A 31 13.77 -5.34 2.90
C LEU A 31 14.29 -4.43 4.03
N PRO A 32 15.59 -4.09 4.12
CA PRO A 32 16.08 -3.11 5.10
C PRO A 32 15.36 -1.75 5.05
N MET A 33 15.05 -1.24 3.85
CA MET A 33 14.34 0.04 3.69
C MET A 33 12.97 0.01 4.35
N ILE A 34 12.19 -1.05 4.14
CA ILE A 34 10.85 -1.20 4.75
C ILE A 34 10.95 -1.32 6.27
N ARG A 35 11.96 -2.05 6.78
CA ARG A 35 12.19 -2.17 8.23
C ARG A 35 12.55 -0.83 8.86
N GLU A 36 13.41 -0.05 8.22
CA GLU A 36 13.78 1.29 8.68
C GLU A 36 12.58 2.24 8.64
N MET A 37 11.77 2.22 7.58
CA MET A 37 10.52 2.97 7.53
C MET A 37 9.55 2.57 8.65
N LEU A 38 9.43 1.26 8.94
CA LEU A 38 8.60 0.77 10.04
C LEU A 38 9.11 1.29 11.40
N SER A 39 10.42 1.24 11.64
CA SER A 39 11.03 1.79 12.87
C SER A 39 10.77 3.29 13.00
N MET A 40 11.09 4.06 11.96
CA MET A 40 10.87 5.52 11.96
C MET A 40 9.39 5.87 12.13
N SER A 41 8.47 5.16 11.47
CA SER A 41 7.02 5.38 11.63
C SER A 41 6.55 5.10 13.06
N GLN A 42 7.16 4.13 13.75
CA GLN A 42 6.86 3.83 15.14
C GLN A 42 7.39 4.93 16.06
N ASP A 43 8.57 5.48 15.80
CA ASP A 43 9.15 6.56 16.60
C ASP A 43 8.42 7.89 16.37
N ILE A 44 8.03 8.19 15.13
CA ILE A 44 7.10 9.27 14.80
C ILE A 44 5.80 9.08 15.58
N HIS A 45 5.17 7.90 15.53
CA HIS A 45 3.92 7.68 16.27
C HIS A 45 4.06 7.92 17.78
N LYS A 46 5.20 7.55 18.39
CA LYS A 46 5.44 7.82 19.82
C LYS A 46 5.61 9.32 20.13
N SER A 47 6.09 10.12 19.19
CA SER A 47 6.27 11.57 19.39
C SER A 47 4.98 12.37 19.19
N LEU A 48 3.97 11.78 18.54
CA LEU A 48 2.68 12.43 18.33
C LEU A 48 1.84 12.49 19.62
N PRO A 49 1.01 13.53 19.79
CA PRO A 49 0.03 13.58 20.87
C PRO A 49 -0.87 12.34 20.89
N ARG A 50 -1.15 11.81 22.08
CA ARG A 50 -2.07 10.67 22.23
C ARG A 50 -3.49 11.09 21.83
N ASP A 51 -4.04 10.43 20.81
CA ASP A 51 -5.47 10.54 20.48
C ASP A 51 -6.29 9.65 21.42
N ASN A 52 -6.97 10.26 22.39
CA ASN A 52 -7.87 9.55 23.31
C ASN A 52 -9.27 9.31 22.70
N LYS A 53 -9.56 9.79 21.49
CA LYS A 53 -10.88 9.62 20.85
C LYS A 53 -11.11 8.16 20.45
N PRO A 54 -12.38 7.71 20.36
CA PRO A 54 -12.71 6.36 19.90
C PRO A 54 -11.97 5.97 18.61
N PHE A 55 -11.48 4.74 18.56
CA PHE A 55 -10.62 4.24 17.49
C PHE A 55 -11.40 4.02 16.18
N HIS A 56 -11.76 5.11 15.50
CA HIS A 56 -12.20 5.05 14.12
C HIS A 56 -10.97 4.89 13.22
N ARG A 57 -10.73 3.65 12.78
CA ARG A 57 -9.68 3.34 11.80
C ARG A 57 -10.00 4.00 10.46
N ILE A 58 -9.16 4.91 10.02
CA ILE A 58 -9.24 5.52 8.68
C ILE A 58 -9.09 4.42 7.62
N LEU A 59 -8.14 3.50 7.82
CA LEU A 59 -7.85 2.39 6.91
C LEU A 59 -8.81 1.20 7.04
N GLY A 60 -9.73 1.21 8.00
CA GLY A 60 -10.58 0.06 8.33
C GLY A 60 -11.43 -0.44 7.16
N LYS A 61 -11.84 0.46 6.26
CA LYS A 61 -12.61 0.11 5.06
C LYS A 61 -11.76 -0.55 3.98
N LEU A 62 -10.50 -0.14 3.84
CA LEU A 62 -9.58 -0.67 2.84
C LEU A 62 -9.06 -2.05 3.24
N LYS A 63 -8.87 -2.30 4.54
CA LYS A 63 -8.53 -3.63 5.10
C LYS A 63 -9.51 -4.74 4.71
N LYS A 64 -10.76 -4.39 4.37
CA LYS A 64 -11.78 -5.36 3.93
C LYS A 64 -11.51 -5.90 2.52
N CYS A 65 -10.66 -5.25 1.72
CA CYS A 65 -10.17 -5.81 0.48
C CYS A 65 -9.05 -6.80 0.83
N LYS A 66 -9.33 -8.10 0.69
CA LYS A 66 -8.41 -9.19 1.09
C LYS A 66 -7.03 -9.07 0.40
N GLU A 67 -7.01 -8.56 -0.82
CA GLU A 67 -5.82 -8.50 -1.65
C GLU A 67 -5.76 -7.16 -2.38
N LEU A 68 -4.94 -6.26 -1.86
CA LEU A 68 -4.52 -5.08 -2.58
C LEU A 68 -3.35 -5.47 -3.49
N ASN A 69 -3.42 -5.05 -4.75
CA ASN A 69 -2.33 -5.24 -5.70
C ASN A 69 -1.40 -4.01 -5.72
N VAL A 70 -0.36 -4.04 -6.56
CA VAL A 70 0.61 -2.94 -6.67
C VAL A 70 -0.05 -1.61 -7.08
N PRO A 71 -0.95 -1.55 -8.10
CA PRO A 71 -1.73 -0.36 -8.40
C PRO A 71 -2.56 0.18 -7.22
N ASP A 72 -3.12 -0.71 -6.40
CA ASP A 72 -3.87 -0.31 -5.21
C ASP A 72 -2.95 0.35 -4.18
N PHE A 73 -1.78 -0.27 -3.88
CA PHE A 73 -0.79 0.32 -2.97
C PHE A 73 -0.21 1.62 -3.50
N LYS A 74 0.12 1.71 -4.79
CA LYS A 74 0.53 2.94 -5.45
C LYS A 74 -0.46 4.07 -5.15
N ARG A 75 -1.77 3.82 -5.37
CA ARG A 75 -2.80 4.83 -5.10
C ARG A 75 -2.90 5.19 -3.63
N VAL A 76 -2.74 4.24 -2.71
CA VAL A 76 -2.68 4.54 -1.26
C VAL A 76 -1.55 5.53 -0.97
N LEU A 77 -0.36 5.30 -1.52
CA LEU A 77 0.79 6.19 -1.33
C LEU A 77 0.55 7.58 -1.91
N GLU A 78 -0.02 7.68 -3.12
CA GLU A 78 -0.40 8.98 -3.70
C GLU A 78 -1.36 9.76 -2.81
N ILE A 79 -2.41 9.12 -2.30
CA ILE A 79 -3.37 9.77 -1.42
C ILE A 79 -2.70 10.25 -0.12
N TYR A 80 -1.80 9.45 0.45
CA TYR A 80 -1.05 9.85 1.64
C TYR A 80 -0.12 11.04 1.38
N ASP A 81 0.57 11.03 0.25
CA ASP A 81 1.44 12.14 -0.17
C ASP A 81 0.64 13.45 -0.26
N GLU A 82 -0.41 13.47 -1.08
CA GLU A 82 -1.22 14.66 -1.35
C GLU A 82 -1.99 15.18 -0.11
N HIS A 83 -2.59 14.26 0.67
CA HIS A 83 -3.58 14.66 1.68
C HIS A 83 -3.05 14.68 3.10
N VAL A 84 -1.91 14.04 3.37
CA VAL A 84 -1.31 13.95 4.70
C VAL A 84 0.09 14.55 4.70
N PHE A 85 1.02 13.98 3.93
CA PHE A 85 2.43 14.27 4.10
C PHE A 85 2.86 15.60 3.49
N GLU A 86 2.33 16.01 2.34
CA GLU A 86 2.63 17.32 1.75
C GLU A 86 2.36 18.47 2.72
N LYS A 87 1.37 18.29 3.61
CA LYS A 87 0.96 19.28 4.61
C LYS A 87 1.77 19.20 5.91
N MET A 88 2.65 18.22 6.04
CA MET A 88 3.39 17.90 7.27
C MET A 88 4.86 17.55 6.99
N TRP A 89 5.38 17.78 5.78
CA TRP A 89 6.73 17.35 5.42
C TRP A 89 7.79 17.99 6.32
N ASP A 90 7.58 19.26 6.70
CA ASP A 90 8.49 19.99 7.60
C ASP A 90 8.52 19.40 9.02
N GLU A 91 7.54 18.58 9.40
CA GLU A 91 7.45 17.93 10.70
C GLU A 91 8.02 16.50 10.69
N LEU A 92 8.40 15.98 9.53
CA LEU A 92 8.83 14.60 9.36
C LEU A 92 10.36 14.49 9.20
N PRO A 93 11.00 13.43 9.73
CA PRO A 93 12.43 13.22 9.52
C PRO A 93 12.76 13.11 8.03
N THR A 94 13.76 13.87 7.54
CA THR A 94 14.16 13.89 6.12
C THR A 94 14.35 12.49 5.54
N GLN A 95 14.99 11.58 6.28
CA GLN A 95 15.21 10.19 5.86
C GLN A 95 13.89 9.42 5.62
N PHE A 96 12.86 9.68 6.43
CA PHE A 96 11.54 9.08 6.23
C PHE A 96 10.91 9.57 4.93
N ILE A 97 11.02 10.87 4.64
CA ILE A 97 10.53 11.50 3.40
C ILE A 97 11.21 10.88 2.18
N ASP A 98 12.53 10.73 2.23
CA ASP A 98 13.32 10.15 1.14
C ASP A 98 12.93 8.70 0.87
N TYR A 99 12.77 7.89 1.92
CA TYR A 99 12.29 6.51 1.77
C TYR A 99 10.86 6.43 1.28
N PHE A 100 9.98 7.32 1.71
CA PHE A 100 8.62 7.39 1.20
C PHE A 100 8.60 7.71 -0.30
N LYS A 101 9.31 8.75 -0.72
CA LYS A 101 9.42 9.14 -2.15
C LYS A 101 10.01 8.00 -2.97
N ARG A 102 11.05 7.33 -2.47
CA ARG A 102 11.63 6.15 -3.13
C ARG A 102 10.63 5.00 -3.24
N LEU A 103 9.91 4.67 -2.17
CA LEU A 103 8.88 3.63 -2.17
C LEU A 103 7.77 3.95 -3.18
N LYS A 104 7.31 5.20 -3.23
CA LYS A 104 6.33 5.68 -4.21
C LYS A 104 6.86 5.52 -5.64
N GLY A 105 8.11 5.90 -5.90
CA GLY A 105 8.76 5.71 -7.20
C GLY A 105 8.87 4.23 -7.61
N ILE A 106 9.24 3.35 -6.68
CA ILE A 106 9.27 1.90 -6.93
C ILE A 106 7.88 1.37 -7.26
N MET A 107 6.85 1.77 -6.50
CA MET A 107 5.46 1.37 -6.75
C MET A 107 4.96 1.87 -8.11
N GLN A 108 5.33 3.08 -8.51
CA GLN A 108 5.03 3.62 -9.84
C GLN A 108 5.63 2.76 -10.95
N ASN A 109 6.92 2.42 -10.84
CA ASN A 109 7.60 1.60 -11.83
C ASN A 109 6.99 0.20 -11.88
N CYS A 110 6.83 -0.46 -10.74
CA CYS A 110 6.26 -1.81 -10.70
C CYS A 110 4.77 -1.87 -11.07
N ALA A 111 4.01 -0.77 -10.92
CA ALA A 111 2.63 -0.71 -11.39
C ALA A 111 2.52 -0.79 -12.92
N THR A 112 3.59 -0.44 -13.67
CA THR A 112 3.63 -0.53 -15.14
C THR A 112 4.05 -1.91 -15.68
N GLU A 113 4.58 -2.78 -14.81
CA GLU A 113 5.01 -4.14 -15.16
C GLU A 113 3.79 -5.08 -15.28
N GLY A 114 2.98 -4.93 -16.33
CA GLY A 114 1.79 -5.75 -16.62
C GLY A 114 0.53 -4.94 -16.92
N LYS A 115 -0.64 -5.61 -17.01
CA LYS A 115 -1.96 -4.96 -17.18
C LYS A 115 -2.86 -4.83 -15.93
N PRO A 116 -2.41 -4.92 -14.68
CA PRO A 116 -3.38 -4.87 -13.61
C PRO A 116 -3.84 -3.43 -13.37
N THR A 117 -5.14 -3.27 -13.52
CA THR A 117 -5.87 -2.11 -12.99
C THR A 117 -6.06 -2.27 -11.48
N GLN A 118 -6.38 -1.17 -10.79
CA GLN A 118 -6.86 -1.23 -9.42
C GLN A 118 -7.96 -2.29 -9.26
N SER A 119 -7.93 -3.02 -8.15
CA SER A 119 -8.96 -4.03 -7.89
C SER A 119 -10.33 -3.37 -7.77
N ARG A 120 -11.39 -4.07 -8.22
CA ARG A 120 -12.77 -3.56 -8.12
C ARG A 120 -13.13 -3.19 -6.68
N CYS A 121 -12.69 -3.99 -5.71
CA CYS A 121 -12.86 -3.69 -4.28
C CYS A 121 -12.15 -2.39 -3.89
N ALA A 122 -10.89 -2.22 -4.31
CA ALA A 122 -10.10 -1.07 -3.90
C ALA A 122 -10.64 0.23 -4.50
N LYS A 123 -11.07 0.27 -5.77
CA LYS A 123 -11.53 1.52 -6.42
C LYS A 123 -12.52 2.34 -5.58
N GLU A 124 -13.61 1.73 -5.13
CA GLU A 124 -14.63 2.42 -4.32
C GLU A 124 -14.12 2.77 -2.91
N LYS A 125 -13.31 1.89 -2.32
CA LYS A 125 -12.79 2.07 -0.97
C LYS A 125 -11.71 3.15 -0.93
N LEU A 126 -10.86 3.22 -1.94
CA LEU A 126 -9.84 4.26 -2.14
C LEU A 126 -10.49 5.61 -2.36
N LYS A 127 -11.55 5.71 -3.18
CA LYS A 127 -12.31 6.97 -3.31
C LYS A 127 -12.85 7.47 -1.97
N LYS A 128 -13.46 6.59 -1.18
CA LYS A 128 -13.97 6.95 0.16
C LYS A 128 -12.85 7.27 1.15
N PHE A 129 -11.73 6.57 1.06
CA PHE A 129 -10.53 6.80 1.86
C PHE A 129 -9.94 8.18 1.57
N GLU A 130 -9.74 8.53 0.30
CA GLU A 130 -9.29 9.84 -0.15
C GLU A 130 -10.22 10.96 0.33
N GLN A 131 -11.52 10.84 0.12
CA GLN A 131 -12.51 11.80 0.63
C GLN A 131 -12.47 11.95 2.16
N THR A 132 -12.11 10.89 2.88
CA THR A 132 -11.94 10.95 4.34
C THR A 132 -10.70 11.77 4.69
N LEU A 133 -9.58 11.51 4.03
CA LEU A 133 -8.31 12.22 4.25
C LEU A 133 -8.39 13.71 3.87
N MET A 134 -9.07 14.04 2.77
CA MET A 134 -9.29 15.43 2.34
C MET A 134 -10.01 16.28 3.40
N LYS A 135 -10.90 15.66 4.19
CA LYS A 135 -11.73 16.34 5.19
C LYS A 135 -11.10 16.37 6.58
N LEU A 136 -9.88 15.82 6.74
CA LEU A 136 -9.23 15.80 8.03
C LEU A 136 -8.82 17.20 8.46
N GLN A 137 -9.23 17.55 9.67
CA GLN A 137 -8.65 18.65 10.44
C GLN A 137 -7.20 18.32 10.81
N PRO A 138 -6.37 19.29 11.25
CA PRO A 138 -4.97 19.06 11.61
C PRO A 138 -4.75 17.85 12.53
N ASP A 139 -5.49 17.72 13.64
CA ASP A 139 -5.44 16.54 14.54
C ASP A 139 -5.70 15.21 13.80
N GLY A 140 -6.58 15.24 12.81
CA GLY A 140 -6.91 14.09 11.99
C GLY A 140 -5.75 13.64 11.11
N LYS A 141 -4.91 14.56 10.64
CA LYS A 141 -3.73 14.23 9.83
C LYS A 141 -2.66 13.53 10.67
N THR A 142 -2.47 13.97 11.91
CA THR A 142 -1.62 13.29 12.91
C THR A 142 -2.05 11.83 13.09
N LYS A 143 -3.35 11.58 13.20
CA LYS A 143 -3.90 10.22 13.24
C LYS A 143 -3.63 9.43 11.95
N ALA A 144 -3.81 10.06 10.79
CA ALA A 144 -3.54 9.41 9.51
C ALA A 144 -2.06 8.99 9.38
N LEU A 145 -1.14 9.85 9.82
CA LEU A 145 0.30 9.57 9.90
C LEU A 145 0.59 8.36 10.79
N SER A 146 -0.02 8.27 11.98
CA SER A 146 0.08 7.07 12.84
C SER A 146 -0.41 5.80 12.13
N GLU A 147 -1.55 5.88 11.43
CA GLU A 147 -2.09 4.74 10.68
C GLU A 147 -1.23 4.33 9.46
N PHE A 148 -0.34 5.19 8.96
CA PHE A 148 0.54 4.85 7.83
C PHE A 148 1.46 3.67 8.12
N HIS A 149 1.81 3.43 9.39
CA HIS A 149 2.52 2.22 9.81
C HIS A 149 1.80 0.93 9.34
N SER A 150 0.47 0.92 9.35
CA SER A 150 -0.31 -0.23 8.87
C SER A 150 -0.17 -0.43 7.35
N VAL A 151 -0.04 0.65 6.59
CA VAL A 151 0.21 0.58 5.13
C VAL A 151 1.56 -0.08 4.87
N LEU A 152 2.60 0.30 5.61
CA LEU A 152 3.93 -0.30 5.49
C LEU A 152 3.89 -1.81 5.81
N LEU A 153 3.17 -2.20 6.86
CA LEU A 153 2.96 -3.62 7.19
C LEU A 153 2.24 -4.37 6.07
N TRP A 154 1.25 -3.76 5.43
CA TRP A 154 0.53 -4.37 4.31
C TRP A 154 1.42 -4.54 3.09
N ILE A 155 2.25 -3.55 2.76
CA ILE A 155 3.23 -3.62 1.67
C ILE A 155 4.23 -4.74 1.96
N SER A 156 4.81 -4.77 3.17
CA SER A 156 5.72 -5.84 3.59
C SER A 156 5.08 -7.22 3.47
N SER A 157 3.83 -7.37 3.92
CA SER A 157 3.09 -8.63 3.84
C SER A 157 2.79 -9.03 2.38
N GLY A 158 2.44 -8.06 1.53
CA GLY A 158 2.20 -8.26 0.10
C GLY A 158 3.44 -8.80 -0.62
N MET A 159 4.62 -8.30 -0.26
CA MET A 159 5.89 -8.80 -0.79
C MET A 159 6.19 -10.25 -0.37
N ASP A 160 5.78 -10.68 0.83
CA ASP A 160 6.08 -12.01 1.37
C ASP A 160 5.14 -13.14 0.89
N ARG A 161 4.02 -12.85 0.20
CA ARG A 161 2.95 -13.82 -0.14
C ARG A 161 3.39 -15.12 -0.85
N ARG A 162 4.60 -15.18 -1.44
CA ARG A 162 5.13 -16.43 -2.03
C ARG A 162 5.85 -17.36 -1.06
N LYS A 163 6.18 -16.97 0.17
CA LYS A 163 6.73 -17.94 1.15
C LYS A 163 5.72 -19.03 1.51
N THR A 164 4.42 -18.73 1.44
CA THR A 164 3.35 -19.68 1.75
C THR A 164 3.04 -20.63 0.59
N TYR A 165 3.16 -20.17 -0.66
CA TYR A 165 2.88 -21.01 -1.84
C TYR A 165 3.97 -22.05 -2.14
N LYS A 166 5.21 -21.84 -1.72
CA LYS A 166 6.31 -22.83 -1.88
C LYS A 166 6.24 -24.03 -0.91
N LYS A 167 5.23 -24.12 -0.04
CA LYS A 167 5.05 -25.29 0.85
C LYS A 167 4.02 -26.32 0.36
N ILE A 168 3.50 -26.16 -0.86
CA ILE A 168 2.61 -27.16 -1.46
C ILE A 168 3.17 -27.51 -2.85
N HIS A 169 4.26 -28.28 -2.87
CA HIS A 169 4.59 -29.25 -3.90
C HIS A 169 5.77 -30.10 -3.43
#